data_AF-A6BE77-F1
#
_entry.id   AF-A6BE77-F1
#
_cell.length_a   1.000
_cell.length_b   1.000
_cell.length_c   1.000
_cell.angle_alpha   90.00
_cell.angle_beta   90.00
_cell.angle_gamma   90.00
#
_symmetry.space_group_name_H-M   'P 1'
#
loop_
_entity.id
_entity.type
_entity.pdbx_description
1 polymer ?
#
loop_
_entity_poly.entity_id
_entity_poly.type
_entity_poly.pdbx_seq_one_letter_code
_entity_poly.pdbx_strand_id
1 'polypeptide(L)' 'MQCSESLYNTRFSHSPGSITDPNYSIEVGVQTFADCISQAGCSSPQDMDKLRLA' A
#
# COMPACT_ATOMS: atom_id res chain seq x y z
N MET A 1 6.37 5.72 2.68
CA MET A 1 4.98 5.72 2.15
C MET A 1 3.88 5.84 3.22
N GLN A 2 4.18 6.28 4.46
CA GLN A 2 3.20 6.34 5.56
C GLN A 2 2.34 5.06 5.74
N CYS A 3 2.92 3.90 5.45
CA CYS A 3 2.23 2.60 5.44
C CYS A 3 2.40 1.85 6.77
N SER A 4 2.68 2.57 7.86
CA SER A 4 2.89 2.00 9.19
C SER A 4 1.68 1.23 9.72
N GLU A 5 0.49 1.68 9.35
CA GLU A 5 -0.80 1.12 9.78
C GLU A 5 -1.26 -0.02 8.85
N SER A 6 -0.45 -0.37 7.84
CA SER A 6 -0.76 -1.45 6.91
C SER A 6 -0.63 -2.82 7.56
N LEU A 7 -1.51 -3.75 7.19
CA LEU A 7 -1.45 -5.16 7.59
C LEU A 7 -0.16 -5.85 7.13
N TYR A 8 0.49 -5.32 6.08
CA TYR A 8 1.77 -5.83 5.57
C TYR A 8 2.98 -5.38 6.41
N ASN A 9 2.79 -4.44 7.35
CA ASN A 9 3.81 -4.11 8.33
C ASN A 9 3.88 -5.22 9.40
N THR A 10 4.92 -6.05 9.34
CA THR A 10 5.17 -7.15 10.28
C THR A 10 6.33 -6.86 11.24
N ARG A 11 7.05 -5.74 11.04
CA ARG A 11 8.29 -5.42 11.77
C ARG A 11 8.17 -4.27 12.76
N PHE A 12 7.28 -3.31 12.52
CA PHE A 12 7.11 -2.11 13.36
C PHE A 12 5.70 -2.04 13.94
N SER A 13 5.50 -1.23 14.99
CA SER A 13 4.18 -0.98 15.56
C SER A 13 3.20 -0.47 14.50
N HIS A 14 1.90 -0.77 14.63
CA HIS A 14 0.86 -0.24 13.72
C HIS A 14 0.41 1.15 14.15
N SER A 15 1.36 2.06 14.35
CA SER A 15 1.11 3.43 14.76
C SER A 15 1.61 4.40 13.69
N PRO A 16 0.96 5.55 13.48
CA PRO A 16 1.39 6.51 12.47
C PRO A 16 2.88 6.85 12.61
N GLY A 17 3.64 6.71 11.51
CA GLY A 17 5.08 7.04 11.47
C GLY A 17 6.01 6.05 12.17
N SER A 18 5.55 4.87 12.56
CA SER A 18 6.36 3.85 13.24
C SER A 18 7.47 3.21 12.38
N ILE A 19 7.32 3.18 11.05
CA ILE A 19 8.33 2.60 10.16
C ILE A 19 9.42 3.65 9.97
N THR A 20 10.56 3.44 10.62
CA THR A 20 11.72 4.33 10.52
C THR A 20 12.70 3.92 9.41
N ASP A 21 12.59 2.71 8.89
CA ASP A 21 13.39 2.23 7.75
C ASP A 21 12.69 2.60 6.41
N PRO A 22 13.30 3.48 5.59
CA PRO A 22 12.71 3.89 4.32
C PRO A 22 12.57 2.75 3.32
N ASN A 23 13.51 1.80 3.28
CA ASN A 23 13.46 0.67 2.33
C ASN A 23 12.29 -0.25 2.68
N TYR A 24 12.14 -0.57 3.96
CA TYR A 24 11.00 -1.34 4.44
C TYR A 24 9.68 -0.61 4.23
N SER A 25 9.64 0.72 4.41
CA SER A 25 8.43 1.51 4.12
C SER A 25 8.04 1.45 2.64
N ILE A 26 9.00 1.39 1.72
CA ILE A 26 8.72 1.21 0.29
C ILE A 26 8.15 -0.19 0.04
N GLU A 27 8.77 -1.23 0.62
CA GLU A 27 8.33 -2.62 0.46
C GLU A 27 6.87 -2.82 0.93
N VAL A 28 6.56 -2.38 2.15
CA VAL A 28 5.21 -2.44 2.73
C VAL A 28 4.24 -1.59 1.91
N GLY A 29 4.68 -0.41 1.47
CA GLY A 29 3.87 0.50 0.65
C GLY A 29 3.49 -0.10 -0.71
N VAL A 30 4.43 -0.77 -1.39
CA VAL A 30 4.19 -1.46 -2.66
C VAL A 30 3.20 -2.61 -2.50
N GLN A 31 3.35 -3.42 -1.45
CA GLN A 31 2.40 -4.52 -1.16
C GLN A 31 0.99 -3.98 -0.90
N THR A 32 0.88 -2.95 -0.07
CA THR A 32 -0.40 -2.31 0.25
C THR A 32 -1.06 -1.76 -1.02
N PHE A 33 -0.28 -1.11 -1.88
CA PHE A 33 -0.79 -0.56 -3.13
C PHE A 33 -1.23 -1.64 -4.12
N ALA A 34 -0.45 -2.71 -4.26
CA ALA A 34 -0.80 -3.85 -5.11
C ALA A 34 -2.10 -4.54 -4.66
N ASP A 35 -2.30 -4.64 -3.35
CA ASP A 35 -3.54 -5.18 -2.78
C ASP A 35 -4.74 -4.26 -3.08
N CYS A 36 -4.58 -2.95 -2.92
CA CYS A 36 -5.63 -1.98 -3.30
C CYS A 36 -6.02 -2.08 -4.79
N ILE A 37 -5.04 -2.22 -5.70
CA ILE A 37 -5.30 -2.42 -7.14
C ILE A 37 -6.05 -3.72 -7.38
N SER A 38 -5.64 -4.80 -6.69
CA SER A 38 -6.28 -6.12 -6.81
C SER A 38 -7.72 -6.09 -6.30
N GLN A 39 -7.97 -5.43 -5.17
CA GLN A 39 -9.30 -5.23 -4.59
C GLN A 39 -10.20 -4.35 -5.48
N ALA A 40 -9.63 -3.33 -6.14
CA ALA A 40 -10.33 -2.54 -7.14
C ALA A 40 -10.69 -3.35 -8.40
N GLY A 41 -10.20 -4.58 -8.53
CA GLY A 41 -10.45 -5.45 -9.69
C GLY A 41 -9.76 -4.94 -10.96
N CYS A 42 -8.72 -4.12 -10.81
CA CYS A 42 -7.92 -3.61 -11.92
C CYS A 42 -7.03 -4.74 -12.43
N SER A 43 -7.27 -5.17 -13.66
CA SER A 43 -6.47 -6.22 -14.32
C SER A 43 -5.40 -5.63 -15.23
N SER A 44 -5.53 -4.35 -15.58
CA SER A 44 -4.59 -3.63 -16.41
C SER A 44 -4.46 -2.17 -15.96
N PRO A 45 -3.33 -1.49 -16.26
CA PRO A 45 -3.21 -0.04 -16.09
C PRO A 45 -4.18 0.78 -16.94
N GLN A 46 -4.82 0.16 -17.94
CA GLN A 46 -5.80 0.80 -18.81
C GLN A 46 -7.20 0.80 -18.19
N ASP A 47 -7.40 0.11 -17.06
CA ASP A 47 -8.64 0.10 -16.27
C ASP A 47 -8.79 1.43 -15.50
N MET A 48 -8.59 2.56 -16.19
CA MET A 48 -8.60 3.90 -15.63
C MET A 48 -9.93 4.23 -14.94
N ASP A 49 -11.04 3.65 -15.39
CA ASP A 49 -12.34 3.83 -14.72
C ASP A 49 -12.40 3.21 -13.31
N LYS A 50 -11.59 2.17 -13.04
CA LYS A 50 -11.48 1.54 -11.72
C LYS A 50 -10.38 2.17 -10.85
N LEU A 51 -9.46 2.93 -11.46
CA LEU A 51 -8.35 3.62 -10.79
C LEU A 51 -8.68 5.07 -10.42
N ARG A 52 -9.89 5.57 -10.72
CA ARG A 52 -10.31 6.93 -10.39
C ARG A 52 -11.00 6.99 -9.03
N LEU A 53 -10.63 7.97 -8.21
CA LEU A 53 -11.47 8.41 -7.10
C LEU A 53 -12.72 9.09 -7.67
N ALA A 54 -13.88 8.69 -7.15
CA ALA A 54 -15.18 9.26 -7.47
C ALA A 54 -15.22 10.78 -7.22
#